data_AF-A0A8J8B4X4-F1
#
_entry.id   AF-A0A8J8B4X4-F1
#
_cell.length_a   1.000
_cell.length_b   1.000
_cell.length_c   1.000
_cell.angle_alpha   90.00
_cell.angle_beta   90.00
_cell.angle_gamma   90.00
#
_symmetry.space_group_name_H-M   'P 1'
#
loop_
_entity.id
_entity.type
_entity.pdbx_description
1 polymer ?
#
loop_
_entity_poly.entity_id
_entity_poly.type
_entity_poly.pdbx_seq_one_letter_code
_entity_poly.pdbx_strand_id
1 'polypeptide(L)'
;MTTPLPVTGVTFPVPKQYMHRFFKEGKTVFVKPTTVFKELRRGMRLVFYQSHEDTGYVGEATIRRILIAADPLTFYDTYGDAVFLTRDEMIAYLGNQERWKAVRVRKGKENENGSENKSRKRDWMALELEDIRAYGAVQKPERFVPVGGQYLRD
;
A
#
# COMPACT_ATOMS: atom_id res chain seq x y z
N MET A 1 11.13 32.34 -0.39
CA MET A 1 11.11 30.99 -0.99
C MET A 1 10.78 30.02 0.13
N THR A 2 9.56 29.51 0.19
CA THR A 2 9.14 28.58 1.25
C THR A 2 9.62 27.19 0.85
N THR A 3 10.70 26.71 1.48
CA THR A 3 11.15 25.32 1.31
C THR A 3 10.00 24.40 1.68
N PRO A 4 9.59 23.44 0.85
CA PRO A 4 8.54 22.51 1.23
C PRO A 4 8.99 21.75 2.48
N LEU A 5 8.11 21.69 3.47
CA LEU A 5 8.30 20.96 4.72
C LEU A 5 8.82 19.53 4.43
N PRO A 6 9.80 19.03 5.22
CA PRO A 6 10.39 17.73 4.99
C PRO A 6 9.32 16.63 5.07
N VAL A 7 9.42 15.65 4.17
CA VAL A 7 8.54 14.48 4.20
C VAL A 7 8.93 13.64 5.42
N THR A 8 8.04 13.61 6.41
CA THR A 8 8.23 12.86 7.67
C THR A 8 7.70 11.44 7.57
N GLY A 9 6.79 11.19 6.63
CA GLY A 9 6.21 9.87 6.45
C GLY A 9 5.27 9.76 5.27
N VAL A 10 4.56 8.65 5.24
CA VAL A 10 3.52 8.37 4.26
C VAL A 10 2.32 7.76 4.96
N THR A 11 1.14 7.98 4.41
CA THR A 11 -0.06 7.26 4.83
C THR A 11 -0.69 6.54 3.64
N PHE A 12 -1.14 5.31 3.88
CA PHE A 12 -1.91 4.53 2.92
C PHE A 12 -3.26 4.17 3.51
N PRO A 13 -4.34 4.25 2.71
CA PRO A 13 -5.62 3.78 3.14
C PRO A 13 -5.62 2.26 3.18
N VAL A 14 -5.99 1.73 4.33
CA VAL A 14 -6.11 0.30 4.55
C VAL A 14 -7.53 0.01 5.03
N PRO A 15 -8.21 -0.99 4.44
CA PRO A 15 -9.52 -1.43 4.92
C PRO A 15 -9.46 -1.82 6.40
N LYS A 16 -10.46 -1.42 7.18
CA LYS A 16 -10.61 -1.73 8.62
C LYS A 16 -10.42 -3.22 8.93
N GLN A 17 -10.92 -4.08 8.04
CA GLN A 17 -10.77 -5.54 8.14
C GLN A 17 -9.32 -6.03 8.16
N TYR A 18 -8.33 -5.25 7.72
CA TYR A 18 -6.92 -5.65 7.76
C TYR A 18 -6.12 -4.95 8.87
N MET A 19 -6.70 -3.95 9.55
CA MET A 19 -5.98 -3.19 10.58
C MET A 19 -5.63 -4.04 11.81
N HIS A 20 -6.52 -4.96 12.20
CA HIS A 20 -6.25 -5.86 13.33
C HIS A 20 -5.02 -6.75 13.09
N ARG A 21 -4.63 -6.97 11.84
CA ARG A 21 -3.46 -7.80 11.52
C ARG A 21 -2.16 -7.15 11.99
N PHE A 22 -2.05 -5.83 11.86
CA PHE A 22 -0.87 -5.10 12.33
C PHE A 22 -0.85 -4.97 13.85
N PHE A 23 -1.99 -4.61 14.45
CA PHE A 23 -2.05 -4.26 15.88
C PHE A 23 -2.29 -5.44 16.83
N LYS A 24 -2.95 -6.52 16.37
CA LYS A 24 -3.26 -7.69 17.21
C LYS A 24 -2.49 -8.94 16.80
N GLU A 25 -2.42 -9.23 15.51
CA GLU A 25 -1.70 -10.43 15.01
C GLU A 25 -0.19 -10.19 14.87
N GLY A 26 0.27 -8.94 14.97
CA GLY A 26 1.69 -8.60 14.90
C GLY A 26 2.29 -8.74 13.49
N LYS A 27 1.49 -8.65 12.44
CA LYS A 27 1.99 -8.62 11.05
C LYS A 27 2.83 -7.37 10.84
N THR A 28 4.03 -7.53 10.33
CA THR A 28 5.01 -6.44 10.18
C THR A 28 5.25 -6.01 8.74
N VAL A 29 4.67 -6.68 7.75
CA VAL A 29 4.97 -6.39 6.35
C VAL A 29 3.74 -5.91 5.61
N PHE A 30 3.79 -4.66 5.14
CA PHE A 30 2.75 -4.04 4.32
C PHE A 30 3.10 -4.17 2.84
N VAL A 31 2.19 -4.70 2.02
CA VAL A 31 2.41 -4.89 0.57
C VAL A 31 1.40 -4.10 -0.27
N LYS A 32 1.86 -3.50 -1.37
CA LYS A 32 0.97 -2.87 -2.34
C LYS A 32 1.60 -2.77 -3.74
N PRO A 33 0.80 -2.48 -4.79
CA PRO A 33 1.36 -2.11 -6.09
C PRO A 33 2.20 -0.85 -5.98
N THR A 34 3.33 -0.82 -6.66
CA THR A 34 4.27 0.31 -6.62
C THR A 34 3.56 1.56 -7.14
N THR A 35 3.56 2.60 -6.32
CA THR A 35 3.05 3.94 -6.63
C THR A 35 4.23 4.90 -6.75
N VAL A 36 4.03 6.07 -7.37
CA VAL A 36 5.07 7.10 -7.57
C VAL A 36 5.45 7.81 -6.25
N PHE A 37 6.02 7.07 -5.30
CA PHE A 37 6.56 7.59 -4.05
C PHE A 37 8.08 7.48 -4.06
N LYS A 38 8.73 8.33 -4.87
CA LYS A 38 10.20 8.34 -5.06
C LYS A 38 10.97 8.78 -3.82
N GLU A 39 10.29 9.45 -2.87
CA GLU A 39 10.89 9.99 -1.66
C GLU A 39 10.76 9.01 -0.48
N LEU A 40 10.09 7.86 -0.66
CA LEU A 40 9.96 6.87 0.40
C LEU A 40 11.34 6.28 0.74
N ARG A 41 11.75 6.39 2.01
CA ARG A 41 13.02 5.87 2.51
C ARG A 41 12.83 5.08 3.80
N ARG A 42 13.80 4.20 4.09
CA ARG A 42 13.94 3.58 5.41
C ARG A 42 14.05 4.66 6.50
N GLY A 43 13.48 4.40 7.66
CA GLY A 43 13.37 5.33 8.79
C GLY A 43 12.20 6.31 8.72
N MET A 44 11.47 6.37 7.59
CA MET A 44 10.25 7.18 7.51
C MET A 44 9.08 6.49 8.22
N ARG A 45 8.10 7.28 8.67
CA ARG A 45 6.90 6.76 9.34
C ARG A 45 5.84 6.36 8.31
N LEU A 46 5.22 5.20 8.50
CA LEU A 46 3.99 4.79 7.84
C LEU A 46 2.83 5.01 8.82
N VAL A 47 1.94 5.95 8.55
CA VAL A 47 0.74 6.16 9.36
C VAL A 47 -0.43 5.39 8.74
N PHE A 48 -1.02 4.49 9.53
CA PHE A 48 -2.14 3.67 9.12
C PHE A 48 -3.41 4.50 9.10
N TYR A 49 -3.95 4.72 7.90
CA TYR A 49 -5.25 5.35 7.72
C TYR A 49 -6.31 4.28 7.48
N GLN A 50 -7.27 4.19 8.40
CA GLN A 50 -8.41 3.31 8.27
C GLN A 50 -9.45 3.94 7.33
N SER A 51 -9.95 3.15 6.37
CA SER A 51 -10.98 3.57 5.41
C SER A 51 -12.35 2.90 5.69
N HIS A 52 -13.42 3.43 5.08
CA HIS A 52 -14.84 3.01 5.12
C HIS A 52 -15.69 3.40 6.35
N GLU A 53 -15.48 2.80 7.53
CA GLU A 53 -16.40 2.99 8.68
C GLU A 53 -15.93 4.12 9.60
N ASP A 54 -14.85 3.90 10.36
CA ASP A 54 -14.22 4.92 11.20
C ASP A 54 -13.00 5.45 10.45
N THR A 55 -13.22 6.47 9.63
CA THR A 55 -12.15 7.07 8.82
C THR A 55 -11.21 7.89 9.69
N GLY A 56 -9.94 7.52 9.70
CA GLY A 56 -8.94 8.22 10.49
C GLY A 56 -7.61 7.49 10.61
N TYR A 57 -6.63 8.17 11.17
CA TYR A 57 -5.36 7.58 11.57
C TYR A 57 -5.57 6.78 12.85
N VAL A 58 -5.21 5.50 12.78
CA VAL A 58 -5.42 4.53 13.87
C VAL A 58 -4.11 4.08 14.50
N GLY A 59 -2.98 4.44 13.90
CA GLY A 59 -1.67 4.10 14.39
C GLY A 59 -0.60 4.44 13.39
N GLU A 60 0.62 4.05 13.71
CA GLU A 60 1.81 4.30 12.92
C GLU A 60 2.83 3.17 13.07
N ALA A 61 3.78 3.15 12.16
CA ALA A 61 4.95 2.29 12.22
C ALA A 61 6.14 2.98 11.57
N THR A 62 7.34 2.48 11.81
CA THR A 62 8.56 2.94 11.16
C THR A 62 8.93 1.99 10.04
N ILE A 63 9.27 2.52 8.86
CA ILE A 63 9.69 1.70 7.71
C ILE A 63 11.12 1.25 7.92
N ARG A 64 11.30 -0.04 8.22
CA ARG A 64 12.60 -0.68 8.37
C ARG A 64 13.28 -0.91 7.03
N ARG A 65 12.56 -1.54 6.11
CA ARG A 65 13.06 -1.96 4.80
C ARG A 65 12.00 -1.82 3.73
N ILE A 66 12.44 -1.52 2.51
CA ILE A 66 11.61 -1.41 1.33
C ILE A 66 12.13 -2.44 0.33
N LEU A 67 11.27 -3.34 -0.14
CA LEU A 67 11.58 -4.33 -1.16
C LEU A 67 10.65 -4.14 -2.34
N ILE A 68 11.20 -4.05 -3.55
CA ILE A 68 10.42 -3.88 -4.77
C ILE A 68 10.64 -5.14 -5.61
N ALA A 69 9.55 -5.76 -6.05
CA ALA A 69 9.58 -6.96 -6.88
C ALA A 69 8.46 -6.92 -7.91
N ALA A 70 8.73 -7.42 -9.11
CA ALA A 70 7.71 -7.51 -10.17
C ALA A 70 6.55 -8.45 -9.77
N ASP A 71 6.90 -9.52 -9.03
CA ASP A 71 5.96 -10.52 -8.54
C ASP A 71 5.80 -10.42 -7.01
N PRO A 72 4.59 -10.15 -6.50
CA PRO A 72 4.35 -10.00 -5.07
C PRO A 72 4.36 -11.33 -4.30
N LEU A 73 4.31 -12.48 -4.97
CA LEU A 73 4.41 -13.78 -4.28
C LEU A 73 5.82 -14.02 -3.75
N THR A 74 6.83 -13.37 -4.34
CA THR A 74 8.22 -13.39 -3.86
C THR A 74 8.36 -12.82 -2.45
N PHE A 75 7.47 -11.91 -2.01
CA PHE A 75 7.49 -11.38 -0.65
C PHE A 75 7.18 -12.45 0.40
N TYR A 76 6.40 -13.48 0.06
CA TYR A 76 6.11 -14.58 0.98
C TYR A 76 7.30 -15.51 1.15
N ASP A 77 8.19 -15.59 0.16
CA ASP A 77 9.44 -16.36 0.29
C ASP A 77 10.40 -15.69 1.29
N THR A 78 10.41 -14.35 1.30
CA THR A 78 11.29 -13.56 2.18
C THR A 78 10.68 -13.33 3.58
N TYR A 79 9.41 -12.97 3.64
CA TYR A 79 8.73 -12.52 4.85
C TYR A 79 7.72 -13.53 5.39
N GLY A 80 7.38 -14.58 4.63
CA GLY A 80 6.47 -15.63 5.06
C GLY A 80 5.12 -15.09 5.52
N ASP A 81 4.77 -15.46 6.75
CA ASP A 81 3.53 -15.08 7.41
C ASP A 81 3.54 -13.65 7.96
N ALA A 82 4.67 -12.93 7.94
CA ALA A 82 4.73 -11.55 8.41
C ALA A 82 3.97 -10.55 7.51
N VAL A 83 3.65 -10.98 6.27
CA VAL A 83 2.85 -10.20 5.33
C VAL A 83 1.42 -10.07 5.83
N PHE A 84 0.89 -8.85 5.80
CA PHE A 84 -0.44 -8.57 6.32
C PHE A 84 -1.55 -9.24 5.51
N LEU A 85 -1.35 -9.47 4.21
CA LEU A 85 -2.23 -10.31 3.39
C LEU A 85 -1.67 -11.71 3.36
N THR A 86 -2.57 -12.70 3.38
CA THR A 86 -2.18 -14.08 3.11
C THR A 86 -1.89 -14.28 1.63
N ARG A 87 -1.13 -15.32 1.31
CA ARG A 87 -0.81 -15.69 -0.08
C ARG A 87 -2.07 -15.89 -0.92
N ASP A 88 -3.11 -16.50 -0.35
CA ASP A 88 -4.39 -16.73 -1.03
C ASP A 88 -5.13 -15.43 -1.33
N GLU A 89 -5.24 -14.53 -0.34
CA GLU A 89 -5.84 -13.20 -0.52
C GLU A 89 -5.10 -12.38 -1.58
N MET A 90 -3.77 -12.49 -1.62
CA MET A 90 -2.95 -11.84 -2.64
C MET A 90 -3.25 -12.38 -4.04
N ILE A 91 -3.37 -13.70 -4.19
CA ILE A 91 -3.74 -14.34 -5.47
C ILE A 91 -5.15 -13.91 -5.88
N ALA A 92 -6.11 -13.94 -4.95
CA ALA A 92 -7.48 -13.50 -5.18
C ALA A 92 -7.54 -12.01 -5.59
N TYR A 93 -6.74 -11.16 -4.95
CA TYR A 93 -6.63 -9.74 -5.28
C TYR A 93 -6.06 -9.52 -6.70
N LEU A 94 -5.00 -10.24 -7.07
CA LEU A 94 -4.42 -10.19 -8.42
C LEU A 94 -5.42 -10.68 -9.49
N GLY A 95 -6.09 -11.81 -9.23
CA GLY A 95 -7.09 -12.37 -10.13
C GLY A 95 -8.29 -11.43 -10.32
N ASN A 96 -8.70 -10.71 -9.27
CA ASN A 96 -9.74 -9.69 -9.39
C ASN A 96 -9.25 -8.48 -10.19
N GLN A 97 -7.99 -8.03 -10.03
CA GLN A 97 -7.44 -6.96 -10.87
C GLN A 97 -7.39 -7.32 -12.36
N GLU A 98 -7.04 -8.56 -12.71
CA GLU A 98 -7.04 -9.02 -14.10
C GLU A 98 -8.45 -9.06 -14.68
N ARG A 99 -9.44 -9.54 -13.92
CA ARG A 99 -10.85 -9.49 -14.32
C ARG A 99 -11.33 -8.06 -14.55
N TRP A 100 -10.96 -7.12 -13.70
CA TRP A 100 -11.34 -5.72 -13.85
C TRP A 100 -10.61 -5.01 -15.01
N LYS A 101 -9.36 -5.39 -15.31
CA LYS A 101 -8.66 -4.97 -16.53
C LYS A 101 -9.35 -5.52 -17.77
N ALA A 102 -9.70 -6.80 -17.80
CA ALA A 102 -10.43 -7.42 -18.91
C ALA A 102 -11.80 -6.75 -19.14
N VAL A 103 -12.50 -6.36 -18.08
CA VAL A 103 -13.76 -5.60 -18.17
C VAL A 103 -13.54 -4.18 -18.73
N ARG A 104 -12.45 -3.49 -18.35
CA ARG A 104 -12.13 -2.16 -18.90
C ARG A 104 -11.63 -2.18 -20.34
N VAL A 105 -11.00 -3.28 -20.79
CA VAL A 105 -10.53 -3.42 -22.18
C VAL A 105 -11.70 -3.57 -23.17
N ARG A 106 -12.90 -3.99 -22.73
CA ARG A 106 -14.09 -3.99 -23.59
C ARG A 106 -14.67 -2.59 -23.91
N LYS A 107 -14.06 -1.51 -23.41
CA LYS A 107 -14.47 -0.14 -23.71
C LYS A 107 -13.27 0.77 -23.99
N GLY A 108 -12.36 0.32 -24.85
CA GLY A 108 -11.27 1.13 -25.41
C GLY A 108 -10.86 0.53 -26.75
N LYS A 109 -11.15 1.26 -27.83
CA LYS A 109 -11.06 0.86 -29.23
C LYS A 109 -9.78 0.06 -29.58
N GLU A 110 -9.98 -0.94 -30.42
CA GLU A 110 -8.96 -1.46 -31.34
C GLU A 110 -8.23 -0.29 -32.00
N ASN A 111 -6.92 -0.22 -31.80
CA ASN A 111 -6.04 0.57 -32.64
C ASN A 111 -5.26 -0.45 -33.46
N GLU A 112 -5.38 -0.37 -34.79
CA GLU A 112 -4.90 -1.29 -35.83
C GLU A 112 -3.37 -1.46 -35.95
N ASN A 113 -2.60 -1.16 -34.90
CA ASN A 113 -1.19 -1.51 -34.86
C ASN A 113 -1.00 -2.56 -33.77
N GLY A 114 -0.68 -3.79 -34.18
CA GLY A 114 -0.43 -4.98 -33.34
C GLY A 114 0.75 -4.87 -32.38
N SER A 115 0.82 -3.80 -31.60
CA SER A 115 1.59 -3.75 -30.37
C SER A 115 0.71 -4.36 -29.30
N GLU A 116 1.05 -5.59 -28.88
CA GLU A 116 0.64 -6.13 -27.59
C GLU A 116 0.72 -5.01 -26.56
N ASN A 117 -0.44 -4.47 -26.15
CA ASN A 117 -0.50 -3.53 -25.05
C ASN A 117 -0.28 -4.37 -23.78
N LYS A 118 0.96 -4.82 -23.60
CA LYS A 118 1.50 -5.52 -22.46
C LYS A 118 1.33 -4.55 -21.32
N SER A 119 0.12 -4.58 -20.74
CA SER A 119 -0.34 -3.78 -19.64
C SER A 119 0.76 -3.87 -18.60
N ARG A 120 1.67 -2.87 -18.56
CA ARG A 120 2.93 -2.97 -17.81
C ARG A 120 2.58 -3.51 -16.44
N LYS A 121 3.01 -4.74 -16.13
CA LYS A 121 2.82 -5.34 -14.81
C LYS A 121 3.48 -4.31 -13.88
N ARG A 122 2.67 -3.65 -13.06
CA ARG A 122 3.20 -2.68 -12.10
C ARG A 122 3.98 -3.52 -11.11
N ASP A 123 5.23 -3.16 -10.88
CA ASP A 123 6.00 -3.74 -9.80
C ASP A 123 5.20 -3.61 -8.51
N TRP A 124 5.52 -4.44 -7.54
CA TRP A 124 4.97 -4.39 -6.20
C TRP A 124 6.04 -3.95 -5.22
N MET A 125 5.59 -3.39 -4.10
CA MET A 125 6.43 -2.94 -3.02
C MET A 125 5.97 -3.56 -1.71
N ALA A 126 6.91 -4.14 -0.98
CA ALA A 126 6.78 -4.55 0.40
C ALA A 126 7.52 -3.57 1.30
N LEU A 127 6.84 -3.11 2.34
CA LEU A 127 7.38 -2.29 3.42
C LEU A 127 7.45 -3.17 4.65
N GLU A 128 8.67 -3.49 5.08
CA GLU A 128 8.90 -4.07 6.40
C GLU A 128 8.81 -2.96 7.43
N LEU A 129 7.96 -3.17 8.43
CA LEU A 129 7.62 -2.20 9.45
C LEU A 129 8.16 -2.66 10.80
N GLU A 130 8.63 -1.70 11.58
CA GLU A 130 9.03 -1.87 12.97
C GLU A 130 8.34 -0.82 13.85
N ASP A 131 8.39 -1.02 15.17
CA ASP A 131 7.78 -0.10 16.15
C ASP A 131 6.31 0.25 15.82
N ILE A 132 5.52 -0.79 15.49
CA ILE A 132 4.11 -0.63 15.17
C ILE A 132 3.35 -0.24 16.44
N ARG A 133 2.70 0.93 16.41
CA ARG A 133 1.96 1.48 17.54
C ARG A 133 0.55 1.85 17.11
N ALA A 134 -0.44 1.38 17.86
CA ALA A 134 -1.82 1.84 17.75
C ALA A 134 -1.98 3.16 18.51
N TYR A 135 -2.77 4.07 17.99
CA TYR A 135 -3.19 5.26 18.73
C TYR A 135 -4.30 4.89 19.73
N GLY A 136 -4.29 5.55 20.89
CA GLY A 136 -5.35 5.36 21.89
C GLY A 136 -6.73 5.84 21.43
N ALA A 137 -6.77 6.73 20.43
CA ALA A 137 -7.98 7.21 19.78
C ALA A 137 -7.74 7.41 18.28
N VAL A 138 -8.79 7.24 17.48
CA VAL A 138 -8.76 7.49 16.03
C VAL A 138 -8.59 9.00 15.80
N GLN A 139 -7.51 9.40 15.14
CA GLN A 139 -7.27 10.79 14.81
C GLN A 139 -7.82 11.11 13.41
N LYS A 140 -8.68 12.12 13.27
CA LYS A 140 -9.22 12.50 11.97
C LYS A 140 -8.18 13.26 11.16
N PRO A 141 -7.97 12.94 9.87
CA PRO A 141 -7.05 13.71 9.05
C PRO A 141 -7.64 15.08 8.75
N GLU A 142 -6.80 16.11 8.68
CA GLU A 142 -7.23 17.45 8.24
C GLU A 142 -7.71 17.48 6.77
N ARG A 143 -7.22 16.53 5.95
CA ARG A 143 -7.60 16.38 4.54
C ARG A 143 -7.88 14.93 4.20
N PHE A 144 -8.77 14.71 3.24
CA PHE A 144 -9.09 13.38 2.75
C PHE A 144 -7.84 12.66 2.20
N VAL A 145 -7.59 11.43 2.67
CA VAL A 145 -6.49 10.59 2.19
C VAL A 145 -6.93 9.82 0.95
N PRO A 146 -6.34 10.07 -0.23
CA PRO A 146 -6.72 9.37 -1.47
C PRO A 146 -6.27 7.90 -1.45
N VAL A 147 -6.91 7.07 -2.28
CA VAL A 147 -6.61 5.62 -2.42
C VAL A 147 -5.12 5.34 -2.71
N GLY A 148 -4.42 6.26 -3.36
CA GLY A 148 -2.99 6.15 -3.65
C GLY A 148 -2.06 6.39 -2.45
N GLY A 149 -2.59 6.90 -1.34
CA GLY A 149 -1.83 7.41 -0.21
C GLY A 149 -1.41 8.87 -0.36
N GLN A 150 -0.85 9.41 0.71
CA GLN A 150 -0.40 10.79 0.78
C GLN A 150 0.92 10.85 1.56
N TYR A 151 1.83 11.74 1.15
CA TYR A 151 2.98 12.08 1.98
C TYR A 151 2.53 12.92 3.18
N LEU A 152 3.11 12.61 4.33
CA LEU A 152 2.99 13.43 5.52
C LEU A 152 4.20 14.34 5.60
N ARG A 153 3.94 15.59 5.93
CA ARG A 153 4.93 16.65 6.09
C ARG A 153 4.62 17.33 7.41
N ASP A 154 5.67 17.63 8.17
CA ASP A 154 5.64 18.36 9.44
C ASP A 154 6.33 19.71 9.27
#